data_AF-A0A166FJP0-F1
#
_entry.id   AF-A0A166FJP0-F1
#
_cell.length_a   1.000
_cell.length_b   1.000
_cell.length_c   1.000
_cell.angle_alpha   90.00
_cell.angle_beta   90.00
_cell.angle_gamma   90.00
#
_symmetry.space_group_name_H-M   'P 1'
#
loop_
_entity.id
_entity.type
_entity.pdbx_description
1 polymer ?
#
loop_
_entity_poly.entity_id
_entity_poly.type
_entity_poly.pdbx_seq_one_letter_code
_entity_poly.pdbx_strand_id
1 'polypeptide(L)'
;QTFWFLAQCIARRAQHLSITQLEVVTLSYCAINLLIYAYWWHKPLSVDRPIHIDITRFNSEVQDYFLRPRGQPIPTLWQELGIMSPNSTANEPADGTFYELGLFENPGEDLGMIFFIIGTTFGALHFVAWSYPFPSHTQRVLWRVCCVALVCTPYITSASILGMMQPEARTPCMLVFSGILVLFYLFARVATMVISFTTLGSLPTSATDIVQWTRFIPHF
;
A
#
# COMPACT_ATOMS: atom_id res chain seq x y z
N GLN A 1 -13.00 -15.22 -8.98
CA GLN A 1 -11.65 -15.79 -8.83
C GLN A 1 -11.04 -15.57 -7.45
N THR A 2 -10.88 -14.32 -6.98
CA THR A 2 -10.19 -13.98 -5.71
C THR A 2 -10.78 -14.68 -4.48
N PHE A 3 -12.10 -14.70 -4.34
CA PHE A 3 -12.77 -15.36 -3.20
C PHE A 3 -12.44 -16.85 -3.09
N TRP A 4 -12.49 -17.58 -4.22
CA TRP A 4 -12.16 -19.01 -4.26
C TRP A 4 -10.69 -19.28 -3.91
N PHE A 5 -9.77 -18.44 -4.41
CA PHE A 5 -8.36 -18.51 -4.05
C PHE A 5 -8.14 -18.31 -2.54
N LEU A 6 -8.80 -17.30 -1.94
CA LEU A 6 -8.73 -17.07 -0.50
C LEU A 6 -9.28 -18.26 0.30
N ALA A 7 -10.40 -18.82 -0.13
CA ALA A 7 -10.98 -20.02 0.48
C ALA A 7 -10.00 -21.21 0.43
N GLN A 8 -9.29 -21.41 -0.68
CA GLN A 8 -8.25 -22.43 -0.82
C GLN A 8 -7.07 -22.20 0.15
N CYS A 9 -6.58 -20.96 0.28
CA CYS A 9 -5.52 -20.63 1.24
C CYS A 9 -5.95 -20.90 2.69
N ILE A 10 -7.17 -20.53 3.05
CA ILE A 10 -7.73 -20.77 4.39
C ILE A 10 -7.91 -22.27 4.66
N ALA A 11 -8.48 -23.00 3.71
CA ALA A 11 -8.70 -24.43 3.84
C ALA A 11 -7.37 -25.21 3.95
N ARG A 12 -6.34 -24.83 3.17
CA ARG A 12 -4.98 -25.37 3.32
C ARG A 12 -4.41 -25.10 4.71
N ARG A 13 -4.59 -23.89 5.23
CA ARG A 13 -4.16 -23.56 6.61
C ARG A 13 -4.89 -24.42 7.65
N ALA A 14 -6.19 -24.61 7.50
CA ALA A 14 -7.01 -25.41 8.40
C ALA A 14 -6.66 -26.91 8.36
N GLN A 15 -6.19 -27.41 7.21
CA GLN A 15 -5.76 -28.80 7.03
C GLN A 15 -4.26 -29.02 7.30
N HIS A 16 -3.54 -28.03 7.86
CA HIS A 16 -2.09 -28.06 8.10
C HIS A 16 -1.25 -28.33 6.84
N LEU A 17 -1.76 -27.98 5.66
CA LEU A 17 -1.02 -28.04 4.41
C LEU A 17 -0.10 -26.82 4.26
N SER A 18 1.06 -27.02 3.64
CA SER A 18 2.00 -25.94 3.37
C SER A 18 1.44 -24.98 2.33
N ILE A 19 1.32 -23.70 2.69
CA ILE A 19 1.01 -22.62 1.75
C ILE A 19 2.29 -22.25 1.01
N THR A 20 2.25 -22.20 -0.32
CA THR A 20 3.43 -21.85 -1.12
C THR A 20 3.79 -20.39 -0.96
N GLN A 21 5.04 -20.03 -1.21
CA GLN A 21 5.47 -18.63 -1.08
C GLN A 21 4.77 -17.71 -2.08
N LEU A 22 4.58 -18.20 -3.30
CA LEU A 22 3.81 -17.50 -4.32
C LEU A 22 2.37 -17.26 -3.87
N GLU A 23 1.73 -18.26 -3.23
CA GLU A 23 0.40 -18.12 -2.61
C GLU A 23 0.38 -17.07 -1.50
N VAL A 24 1.43 -16.99 -0.66
CA VAL A 24 1.54 -15.97 0.39
C VAL A 24 1.68 -14.56 -0.19
N VAL A 25 2.48 -14.39 -1.25
CA VAL A 25 2.62 -13.10 -1.93
C VAL A 25 1.29 -12.69 -2.56
N THR A 26 0.63 -13.59 -3.29
CA THR A 26 -0.69 -13.31 -3.89
C THR A 26 -1.77 -13.07 -2.84
N LEU A 27 -1.79 -13.82 -1.74
CA LEU A 27 -2.67 -13.59 -0.59
C LEU A 27 -2.50 -12.17 -0.04
N SER A 28 -1.26 -11.69 0.06
CA SER A 28 -0.96 -10.32 0.51
C SER A 28 -1.53 -9.26 -0.42
N TYR A 29 -1.41 -9.44 -1.74
CA TYR A 29 -2.05 -8.56 -2.73
C TYR A 29 -3.58 -8.65 -2.70
N CYS A 30 -4.14 -9.85 -2.54
CA CYS A 30 -5.58 -10.05 -2.43
C CYS A 30 -6.17 -9.35 -1.20
N ALA A 31 -5.52 -9.48 -0.04
CA ALA A 31 -5.95 -8.83 1.19
C ALA A 31 -5.97 -7.31 1.06
N ILE A 32 -4.93 -6.71 0.48
CA ILE A 32 -4.88 -5.26 0.27
C ILE A 32 -5.93 -4.80 -0.73
N ASN A 33 -6.09 -5.52 -1.84
CA ASN A 33 -7.14 -5.19 -2.80
C ASN A 33 -8.53 -5.25 -2.15
N LEU A 34 -8.79 -6.22 -1.27
CA LEU A 34 -10.04 -6.27 -0.53
C LEU A 34 -10.22 -5.07 0.40
N LEU A 35 -9.16 -4.64 1.11
CA LEU A 35 -9.21 -3.44 1.94
C LEU A 35 -9.49 -2.18 1.10
N ILE A 36 -8.83 -2.05 -0.05
CA ILE A 36 -9.06 -0.96 -0.99
C ILE A 36 -10.52 -0.99 -1.49
N TYR A 37 -11.02 -2.16 -1.92
CA TYR A 37 -12.40 -2.29 -2.39
C TYR A 37 -13.43 -2.05 -1.29
N ALA A 38 -13.16 -2.47 -0.06
CA ALA A 38 -14.02 -2.19 1.08
C ALA A 38 -14.07 -0.67 1.37
N TYR A 39 -12.93 0.00 1.30
CA TYR A 39 -12.86 1.45 1.44
C TYR A 39 -13.59 2.19 0.29
N TRP A 40 -13.42 1.70 -0.94
CA TRP A 40 -14.10 2.22 -2.13
C TRP A 40 -15.52 1.70 -2.34
N TRP A 41 -16.08 0.96 -1.38
CA TRP A 41 -17.39 0.33 -1.54
C TRP A 41 -18.51 1.34 -1.84
N HIS A 42 -18.42 2.53 -1.25
CA HIS A 42 -19.40 3.59 -1.45
C HIS A 42 -19.19 4.42 -2.74
N LYS A 43 -18.09 4.21 -3.47
CA LYS A 43 -17.82 4.95 -4.70
C LYS A 43 -18.68 4.37 -5.84
N PRO A 44 -19.57 5.17 -6.47
CA PRO A 44 -20.44 4.66 -7.51
C PRO A 44 -19.62 4.20 -8.72
N LEU A 45 -19.90 2.98 -9.16
CA LEU A 45 -19.33 2.39 -10.37
C LEU A 45 -20.13 2.89 -11.57
N SER A 46 -19.45 3.46 -12.57
CA SER A 46 -20.03 4.06 -13.78
C SER A 46 -20.74 5.41 -13.53
N VAL A 47 -20.06 6.49 -13.90
CA VAL A 47 -20.66 7.84 -13.96
C VAL A 47 -21.35 7.98 -15.31
N ASP A 48 -22.61 7.55 -15.39
CA ASP A 48 -23.39 7.59 -16.65
C ASP A 48 -23.81 9.00 -17.06
N ARG A 49 -23.84 9.94 -16.10
CA ARG A 49 -24.22 11.33 -16.35
C ARG A 49 -23.28 12.28 -15.62
N PRO A 50 -22.82 13.35 -16.27
CA PRO A 50 -22.10 14.41 -15.58
C PRO A 50 -23.03 15.01 -14.52
N ILE A 51 -22.51 15.15 -13.30
CA ILE A 51 -23.20 15.88 -12.24
C ILE A 51 -22.94 17.36 -12.50
N HIS A 52 -23.99 18.14 -12.71
CA HIS A 52 -23.88 19.60 -12.81
C HIS A 52 -23.64 20.15 -11.41
N ILE A 53 -22.38 20.49 -11.14
CA ILE A 53 -21.98 21.14 -9.90
C ILE A 53 -22.21 22.64 -10.09
N ASP A 54 -23.04 23.22 -9.22
CA ASP A 54 -23.26 24.66 -9.17
C ASP A 54 -22.03 25.32 -8.53
N ILE A 55 -21.17 25.86 -9.39
CA ILE A 55 -19.86 26.42 -9.00
C ILE A 55 -20.05 27.68 -8.12
N THR A 56 -21.20 28.35 -8.21
CA THR A 56 -21.49 29.58 -7.44
C THR A 56 -21.55 29.37 -5.93
N ARG A 57 -21.65 28.11 -5.49
CA ARG A 57 -21.70 27.73 -4.07
C ARG A 57 -20.33 27.66 -3.41
N PHE A 58 -19.26 27.59 -4.20
CA PHE A 58 -17.90 27.55 -3.69
C PHE A 58 -17.33 28.96 -3.57
N ASN A 59 -16.24 29.11 -2.81
CA ASN A 59 -15.54 30.38 -2.70
C ASN A 59 -14.98 30.85 -4.08
N SER A 60 -14.56 32.11 -4.17
CA SER A 60 -14.05 32.68 -5.44
C SER A 60 -12.81 31.96 -5.97
N GLU A 61 -11.99 31.37 -5.11
CA GLU A 61 -10.75 30.69 -5.50
C GLU A 61 -11.02 29.34 -6.18
N VAL A 62 -11.93 28.55 -5.61
CA VAL A 62 -12.36 27.27 -6.17
C VAL A 62 -13.16 27.49 -7.46
N GLN A 63 -13.93 28.58 -7.54
CA GLN A 63 -14.56 29.01 -8.79
C GLN A 63 -13.52 29.27 -9.88
N ASP A 64 -12.45 30.03 -9.58
CA ASP A 64 -11.36 30.32 -10.51
C ASP A 64 -10.62 29.05 -10.95
N TYR A 65 -10.50 28.05 -10.06
CA TYR A 65 -9.96 26.73 -10.42
C TYR A 65 -10.82 26.01 -11.47
N PHE A 66 -12.14 25.95 -11.27
CA PHE A 66 -13.06 25.29 -12.21
C PHE A 66 -13.21 26.06 -13.54
N LEU A 67 -13.11 27.39 -13.50
CA LEU A 67 -13.22 28.27 -14.66
C LEU A 67 -11.89 28.44 -15.41
N ARG A 68 -10.82 27.80 -14.94
CA ARG A 68 -9.49 27.91 -15.52
C ARG A 68 -9.47 27.51 -17.02
N PRO A 69 -8.84 28.31 -17.90
CA PRO A 69 -8.73 27.97 -19.31
C PRO A 69 -8.01 26.65 -19.55
N ARG A 70 -8.60 25.77 -20.37
CA ARG A 70 -7.94 24.54 -20.85
C ARG A 70 -6.64 24.90 -21.57
N GLY A 71 -5.51 24.44 -21.03
CA GLY A 71 -4.17 24.69 -21.60
C GLY A 71 -3.18 25.31 -20.62
N GLN A 72 -3.63 25.78 -19.46
CA GLN A 72 -2.72 26.11 -18.37
C GLN A 72 -2.26 24.85 -17.62
N PRO A 73 -1.00 24.79 -17.13
CA PRO A 73 -0.49 23.64 -16.41
C PRO A 73 -1.28 23.45 -15.12
N ILE A 74 -2.03 22.36 -15.02
CA ILE A 74 -2.70 21.91 -13.79
C ILE A 74 -1.63 21.90 -12.69
N PRO A 75 -1.87 22.50 -11.51
CA PRO A 75 -0.96 22.30 -10.39
C PRO A 75 -0.72 20.80 -10.28
N THR A 76 0.55 20.40 -10.28
CA THR A 76 0.87 18.97 -10.18
C THR A 76 0.25 18.40 -8.90
N LEU A 77 -0.04 17.11 -8.87
CA LEU A 77 -0.49 16.42 -7.65
C LEU A 77 0.39 16.81 -6.43
N TRP A 78 1.68 17.04 -6.66
CA TRP A 78 2.65 17.46 -5.65
C TRP A 78 2.46 18.92 -5.17
N GLN A 79 1.98 19.82 -6.03
CA GLN A 79 1.56 21.18 -5.65
C GLN A 79 0.26 21.15 -4.84
N GLU A 80 -0.70 20.32 -5.24
CA GLU A 80 -1.97 20.17 -4.49
C GLU A 80 -1.79 19.49 -3.13
N LEU A 81 -0.84 18.57 -3.01
CA LEU A 81 -0.46 17.93 -1.74
C LEU A 81 0.41 18.83 -0.84
N GLY A 82 0.74 20.06 -1.24
CA GLY A 82 1.59 20.98 -0.47
C GLY A 82 3.07 20.58 -0.39
N ILE A 83 3.52 19.65 -1.23
CA ILE A 83 4.89 19.11 -1.20
C ILE A 83 5.86 19.99 -2.00
N MET A 84 5.37 20.76 -2.98
CA MET A 84 6.19 21.63 -3.83
C MET A 84 5.48 22.96 -4.12
N SER A 85 5.79 24.02 -3.36
CA SER A 85 5.32 25.38 -3.67
C SER A 85 6.26 26.04 -4.68
N PRO A 86 5.76 26.60 -5.81
CA PRO A 86 6.64 27.17 -6.82
C PRO A 86 7.19 28.54 -6.42
N ASN A 87 6.61 29.27 -5.47
CA ASN A 87 7.11 30.57 -5.00
C ASN A 87 6.60 30.87 -3.59
N SER A 88 7.46 30.67 -2.59
CA SER A 88 7.21 31.08 -1.21
C SER A 88 7.30 32.61 -1.08
N THR A 89 6.18 33.31 -1.30
CA THR A 89 5.89 34.58 -0.61
C THR A 89 5.09 34.23 0.64
N ALA A 90 5.67 34.56 1.79
CA ALA A 90 5.44 33.92 3.08
C ALA A 90 4.08 34.17 3.78
N ASN A 91 3.00 34.56 3.10
CA ASN A 91 1.78 35.01 3.79
C ASN A 91 0.44 34.42 3.30
N GLU A 92 0.41 33.47 2.37
CA GLU A 92 -0.84 32.81 2.00
C GLU A 92 -0.90 31.39 2.60
N PRO A 93 -1.93 31.06 3.41
CA PRO A 93 -2.14 29.70 3.85
C PRO A 93 -2.31 28.83 2.60
N ALA A 94 -1.64 27.68 2.59
CA ALA A 94 -1.73 26.73 1.50
C ALA A 94 -3.14 26.12 1.49
N ASP A 95 -4.07 26.81 0.84
CA ASP A 95 -5.41 26.33 0.55
C ASP A 95 -5.32 25.28 -0.56
N GLY A 96 -4.91 24.06 -0.20
CA GLY A 96 -4.91 22.90 -1.07
C GLY A 96 -6.28 22.25 -1.18
N THR A 97 -6.98 22.42 -2.31
CA THR A 97 -8.25 21.82 -2.81
C THR A 97 -8.83 20.56 -2.11
N PHE A 98 -8.00 19.69 -1.52
CA PHE A 98 -8.40 18.58 -0.67
C PHE A 98 -9.07 18.98 0.66
N TYR A 99 -8.73 20.13 1.27
CA TYR A 99 -9.38 20.60 2.50
C TYR A 99 -10.87 20.92 2.25
N GLU A 100 -11.20 21.56 1.12
CA GLU A 100 -12.59 21.91 0.74
C GLU A 100 -13.44 20.69 0.40
N LEU A 101 -12.82 19.56 -0.01
CA LEU A 101 -13.57 18.33 -0.29
C LEU A 101 -14.03 17.59 0.98
N GLY A 102 -13.58 18.01 2.17
CA GLY A 102 -13.98 17.45 3.47
C GLY A 102 -13.65 15.96 3.66
N LEU A 103 -12.75 15.41 2.84
CA LEU A 103 -12.39 13.99 2.88
C LEU A 103 -11.30 13.65 3.90
N PHE A 104 -10.47 14.62 4.28
CA PHE A 104 -9.35 14.46 5.21
C PHE A 104 -9.20 15.73 6.07
N GLU A 105 -9.10 15.57 7.39
CA GLU A 105 -8.98 16.69 8.34
C GLU A 105 -7.53 17.19 8.39
N ASN A 106 -6.55 16.28 8.21
CA ASN A 106 -5.13 16.59 8.10
C ASN A 106 -4.49 15.74 6.99
N PRO A 107 -4.54 16.16 5.71
CA PRO A 107 -4.22 15.30 4.57
C PRO A 107 -2.80 14.71 4.61
N GLY A 108 -1.82 15.44 5.14
CA GLY A 108 -0.46 14.93 5.30
C GLY A 108 -0.35 13.77 6.31
N GLU A 109 -1.02 13.91 7.46
CA GLU A 109 -1.01 12.90 8.53
C GLU A 109 -1.92 11.72 8.17
N ASP A 110 -3.11 11.99 7.64
CA ASP A 110 -4.09 10.99 7.23
C ASP A 110 -3.57 10.10 6.09
N LEU A 111 -2.95 10.70 5.05
CA LEU A 111 -2.33 9.93 3.97
C LEU A 111 -1.14 9.12 4.49
N GLY A 112 -0.31 9.70 5.37
CA GLY A 112 0.79 9.00 6.03
C GLY A 112 0.31 7.75 6.79
N MET A 113 -0.78 7.89 7.54
CA MET A 113 -1.41 6.80 8.29
C MET A 113 -1.97 5.70 7.36
N ILE A 114 -2.62 6.08 6.26
CA ILE A 114 -3.13 5.13 5.27
C ILE A 114 -1.97 4.33 4.63
N PHE A 115 -0.92 5.00 4.17
CA PHE A 115 0.25 4.33 3.59
C PHE A 115 0.95 3.42 4.62
N PHE A 116 0.97 3.83 5.89
CA PHE A 116 1.47 3.03 6.99
C PHE A 116 0.65 1.74 7.18
N ILE A 117 -0.67 1.84 7.28
CA ILE A 117 -1.56 0.68 7.49
C ILE A 117 -1.44 -0.30 6.32
N ILE A 118 -1.45 0.21 5.07
CA ILE A 118 -1.34 -0.62 3.87
C ILE A 118 0.04 -1.31 3.82
N GLY A 119 1.12 -0.55 4.03
CA GLY A 119 2.50 -1.06 3.97
C GLY A 119 2.78 -2.13 5.02
N THR A 120 2.38 -1.88 6.27
CA THR A 120 2.56 -2.83 7.38
C THR A 120 1.71 -4.07 7.21
N THR A 121 0.44 -3.94 6.82
CA THR A 121 -0.43 -5.10 6.55
C THR A 121 0.14 -5.96 5.42
N PHE A 122 0.67 -5.35 4.35
CA PHE A 122 1.34 -6.09 3.30
C PHE A 122 2.53 -6.91 3.84
N GLY A 123 3.43 -6.24 4.56
CA GLY A 123 4.66 -6.85 5.07
C GLY A 123 4.36 -7.95 6.09
N ALA A 124 3.38 -7.72 6.97
CA ALA A 124 2.98 -8.67 8.01
C ALA A 124 2.49 -10.00 7.43
N LEU A 125 1.77 -9.97 6.31
CA LEU A 125 1.27 -11.19 5.67
C LEU A 125 2.40 -12.08 5.11
N HIS A 126 3.59 -11.55 4.84
CA HIS A 126 4.74 -12.35 4.40
C HIS A 126 5.30 -13.25 5.52
N PHE A 127 5.02 -12.92 6.78
CA PHE A 127 5.37 -13.77 7.93
C PHE A 127 4.57 -15.08 7.97
N VAL A 128 3.49 -15.22 7.20
CA VAL A 128 2.75 -16.50 7.08
C VAL A 128 3.68 -17.62 6.61
N ALA A 129 4.69 -17.31 5.78
CA ALA A 129 5.70 -18.25 5.30
C ALA A 129 6.96 -18.33 6.20
N TRP A 130 6.93 -17.85 7.44
CA TRP A 130 8.11 -17.77 8.32
C TRP A 130 8.80 -19.12 8.57
N SER A 131 7.98 -20.17 8.69
CA SER A 131 8.40 -21.56 8.95
C SER A 131 8.45 -22.41 7.69
N TYR A 132 8.41 -21.80 6.49
CA TYR A 132 8.45 -22.54 5.24
C TYR A 132 9.79 -23.29 5.07
N PRO A 133 9.79 -24.54 4.55
CA PRO A 133 11.01 -25.31 4.32
C PRO A 133 11.74 -24.80 3.07
N PHE A 134 12.60 -23.80 3.24
CA PHE A 134 13.44 -23.29 2.16
C PHE A 134 14.53 -24.30 1.74
N PRO A 135 14.86 -24.38 0.44
CA PRO A 135 15.91 -25.27 -0.08
C PRO A 135 17.32 -24.83 0.34
N SER A 136 17.54 -23.54 0.62
CA SER A 136 18.82 -23.00 1.07
C SER A 136 18.68 -22.17 2.34
N HIS A 137 19.67 -22.27 3.23
CA HIS A 137 19.77 -21.44 4.43
C HIS A 137 19.81 -19.95 4.10
N THR A 138 20.53 -19.57 3.05
CA THR A 138 20.64 -18.17 2.60
C THR A 138 19.28 -17.61 2.19
N GLN A 139 18.47 -18.38 1.44
CA GLN A 139 17.13 -17.95 1.05
C GLN A 139 16.20 -17.79 2.26
N ARG A 140 16.32 -18.66 3.26
CA ARG A 140 15.55 -18.57 4.51
C ARG A 140 15.88 -17.29 5.28
N VAL A 141 17.17 -17.02 5.49
CA VAL A 141 17.61 -15.82 6.22
C VAL A 141 17.24 -14.56 5.44
N LEU A 142 17.50 -14.54 4.14
CA LEU A 142 17.18 -13.41 3.26
C LEU A 142 15.68 -13.12 3.28
N TRP A 143 14.83 -14.14 3.18
CA TRP A 143 13.37 -13.98 3.31
C TRP A 143 12.97 -13.32 4.62
N ARG A 144 13.51 -13.80 5.75
CA ARG A 144 13.17 -13.26 7.08
C ARG A 144 13.60 -11.81 7.24
N VAL A 145 14.83 -11.49 6.81
CA VAL A 145 15.34 -10.11 6.83
C VAL A 145 14.47 -9.21 5.94
N CYS A 146 14.12 -9.67 4.73
CA CYS A 146 13.24 -8.91 3.85
C CYS A 146 11.84 -8.72 4.44
N CYS A 147 11.23 -9.73 5.08
CA CYS A 147 9.92 -9.59 5.73
C CYS A 147 9.93 -8.51 6.83
N VAL A 148 10.98 -8.51 7.67
CA VAL A 148 11.16 -7.48 8.71
C VAL A 148 11.37 -6.11 8.06
N ALA A 149 12.22 -6.03 7.03
CA ALA A 149 12.45 -4.80 6.27
C ALA A 149 11.16 -4.23 5.68
N LEU A 150 10.29 -5.08 5.11
CA LEU A 150 9.01 -4.64 4.52
C LEU A 150 8.03 -4.06 5.53
N VAL A 151 8.11 -4.45 6.81
CA VAL A 151 7.28 -3.90 7.90
C VAL A 151 7.91 -2.65 8.51
N CYS A 152 9.22 -2.69 8.80
CA CYS A 152 9.89 -1.60 9.50
C CYS A 152 10.16 -0.39 8.60
N THR A 153 10.50 -0.59 7.34
CA THR A 153 10.87 0.51 6.44
C THR A 153 9.75 1.54 6.24
N PRO A 154 8.49 1.17 5.93
CA PRO A 154 7.41 2.16 5.80
C PRO A 154 7.15 2.92 7.11
N TYR A 155 7.37 2.31 8.28
CA TYR A 155 7.27 3.00 9.57
C TYR A 155 8.38 4.04 9.75
N ILE A 156 9.63 3.69 9.44
CA ILE A 156 10.77 4.61 9.60
C ILE A 156 10.67 5.75 8.57
N THR A 157 10.31 5.45 7.32
CA THR A 157 10.19 6.45 6.26
C THR A 157 9.01 7.40 6.48
N SER A 158 7.89 6.94 7.03
CA SER A 158 6.78 7.84 7.38
C SER A 158 7.15 8.80 8.52
N ALA A 159 7.82 8.31 9.56
CA ALA A 159 8.34 9.16 10.63
C ALA A 159 9.39 10.16 10.13
N SER A 160 10.27 9.76 9.21
CA SER A 160 11.25 10.68 8.62
C SER A 160 10.59 11.76 7.75
N ILE A 161 9.55 11.42 6.99
CA ILE A 161 8.77 12.39 6.19
C ILE A 161 8.05 13.40 7.10
N LEU A 162 7.42 12.94 8.19
CA LEU A 162 6.78 13.85 9.16
C LEU A 162 7.80 14.79 9.80
N GLY A 163 8.98 14.29 10.19
CA GLY A 163 10.08 15.12 10.68
C GLY A 163 10.57 16.12 9.62
N MET A 164 10.58 15.72 8.35
CA MET A 164 10.85 16.61 7.23
C MET A 164 9.73 17.61 6.98
N MET A 165 8.52 17.47 7.51
CA MET A 165 7.51 18.52 7.38
C MET A 165 7.85 19.73 8.27
N GLN A 166 8.56 19.53 9.39
CA GLN A 166 9.00 20.60 10.28
C GLN A 166 10.24 21.32 9.71
N PRO A 167 10.15 22.59 9.29
CA PRO A 167 11.25 23.29 8.61
C PRO A 167 12.51 23.43 9.47
N GLU A 168 12.36 23.52 10.80
CA GLU A 168 13.49 23.63 11.74
C GLU A 168 14.30 22.33 11.88
N ALA A 169 13.68 21.17 11.61
CA ALA A 169 14.31 19.86 11.73
C ALA A 169 14.90 19.34 10.40
N ARG A 170 14.58 19.97 9.27
CA ARG A 170 15.01 19.52 7.93
C ARG A 170 16.52 19.57 7.78
N THR A 171 17.15 18.40 7.61
CA THR A 171 18.58 18.29 7.27
C THR A 171 18.77 17.50 5.98
N PRO A 172 19.81 17.78 5.16
CA PRO A 172 20.11 17.00 3.95
C PRO A 172 20.36 15.52 4.28
N CYS A 173 20.87 15.22 5.47
CA CYS A 173 21.06 13.86 5.96
C CYS A 173 19.73 13.07 6.04
N MET A 174 18.62 13.70 6.45
CA MET A 174 17.31 13.05 6.51
C MET A 174 16.78 12.66 5.13
N LEU A 175 17.03 13.48 4.11
CA LEU A 175 16.64 13.18 2.73
C LEU A 175 17.44 11.98 2.20
N VAL A 176 18.76 11.99 2.37
CA VAL A 176 19.63 10.87 1.95
C VAL A 176 19.24 9.59 2.68
N PHE A 177 19.02 9.66 3.99
CA PHE A 177 18.55 8.53 4.80
C PHE A 177 17.23 7.96 4.30
N SER A 178 16.23 8.82 4.06
CA SER A 178 14.93 8.41 3.51
C SER A 178 15.07 7.76 2.13
N GLY A 179 15.94 8.29 1.27
CA GLY A 179 16.25 7.71 -0.04
C GLY A 179 16.87 6.31 0.06
N ILE A 180 17.83 6.12 0.97
CA ILE A 180 18.45 4.80 1.23
C ILE A 180 17.40 3.79 1.70
N LEU A 181 16.50 4.20 2.60
CA LEU A 181 15.41 3.36 3.07
C LEU A 181 14.47 2.93 1.94
N VAL A 182 14.10 3.86 1.04
CA VAL A 182 13.29 3.53 -0.14
C VAL A 182 13.98 2.50 -1.03
N LEU A 183 15.28 2.67 -1.31
CA LEU A 183 16.05 1.71 -2.10
C LEU A 183 16.12 0.34 -1.42
N PHE A 184 16.30 0.32 -0.10
CA PHE A 184 16.31 -0.92 0.68
C PHE A 184 14.95 -1.63 0.65
N TYR A 185 13.85 -0.89 0.72
CA TYR A 185 12.50 -1.44 0.56
C TYR A 185 12.28 -2.03 -0.82
N LEU A 186 12.70 -1.34 -1.89
CA LEU A 186 12.61 -1.84 -3.26
C LEU A 186 13.42 -3.12 -3.44
N PHE A 187 14.64 -3.16 -2.88
CA PHE A 187 15.45 -4.37 -2.87
C PHE A 187 14.74 -5.53 -2.14
N ALA A 188 14.22 -5.29 -0.93
CA ALA A 188 13.50 -6.30 -0.16
C ALA A 188 12.27 -6.82 -0.93
N ARG A 189 11.57 -5.94 -1.66
CA ARG A 189 10.46 -6.33 -2.54
C ARG A 189 10.90 -7.26 -3.66
N VAL A 190 11.89 -6.86 -4.43
CA VAL A 190 12.39 -7.68 -5.53
C VAL A 190 12.91 -9.01 -5.01
N ALA A 191 13.64 -9.02 -3.89
CA ALA A 191 14.13 -10.23 -3.25
C ALA A 191 12.99 -11.18 -2.84
N THR A 192 11.93 -10.70 -2.20
CA THR A 192 10.77 -11.55 -1.85
C THR A 192 10.07 -12.13 -3.08
N MET A 193 9.95 -11.37 -4.17
CA MET A 193 9.42 -11.91 -5.44
C MET A 193 10.32 -13.00 -6.02
N VAL A 194 11.62 -12.72 -6.15
CA VAL A 194 12.58 -13.68 -6.71
C VAL A 194 12.62 -14.96 -5.89
N ILE A 195 12.70 -14.86 -4.56
CA ILE A 195 12.71 -16.03 -3.68
C ILE A 195 11.43 -16.85 -3.86
N SER A 196 10.26 -16.20 -3.96
CA SER A 196 8.97 -16.88 -4.17
C SER A 196 8.92 -17.68 -5.47
N PHE A 197 9.56 -17.20 -6.54
CA PHE A 197 9.67 -17.96 -7.78
C PHE A 197 10.69 -19.08 -7.69
N THR A 198 11.85 -18.84 -7.07
CA THR A 198 12.89 -19.87 -6.95
C THR A 198 12.45 -21.07 -6.09
N THR A 199 11.59 -20.86 -5.09
CA THR A 199 11.08 -21.96 -4.25
C THR A 199 10.01 -22.82 -4.92
N LEU A 200 9.45 -22.39 -6.07
CA LEU A 200 8.57 -23.24 -6.89
C LEU A 200 9.31 -24.46 -7.45
N GLY A 201 10.62 -24.34 -7.71
CA GLY A 201 11.43 -25.46 -8.17
C GLY A 201 11.70 -26.53 -7.10
N SER A 202 11.35 -26.27 -5.84
CA SER A 202 11.64 -27.14 -4.69
C SER A 202 10.47 -27.19 -3.70
N LEU A 203 9.26 -27.40 -4.23
CA LEU A 203 8.05 -27.45 -3.42
C LEU A 203 8.07 -28.66 -2.47
N PRO A 204 7.66 -28.49 -1.19
CA PRO A 204 7.41 -29.61 -0.30
C PRO A 204 6.25 -30.45 -0.85
N THR A 205 6.28 -31.77 -0.61
CA THR A 205 5.25 -32.70 -1.09
C THR A 205 3.84 -32.33 -0.62
N SER A 206 3.71 -31.72 0.55
CA SER A 206 2.45 -31.20 1.08
C SER A 206 1.86 -30.02 0.29
N ALA A 207 2.63 -29.35 -0.56
CA ALA A 207 2.15 -28.23 -1.37
C ALA A 207 1.41 -28.69 -2.63
N THR A 208 1.69 -29.90 -3.11
CA THR A 208 0.98 -30.52 -4.24
C THR A 208 -0.31 -31.20 -3.82
N ASP A 209 -0.55 -31.35 -2.52
CA ASP A 209 -1.76 -31.96 -2.00
C ASP A 209 -2.99 -31.06 -2.23
N ILE A 210 -4.09 -31.70 -2.60
CA ILE A 210 -5.37 -31.05 -2.89
C ILE A 210 -6.16 -30.95 -1.59
N VAL A 211 -6.79 -29.79 -1.37
CA VAL A 211 -7.71 -29.56 -0.25
C VAL A 211 -8.85 -30.57 -0.28
N GLN A 212 -8.97 -31.35 0.78
CA GLN A 212 -10.05 -32.34 0.92
C GLN A 212 -11.32 -31.65 1.42
N TRP A 213 -12.08 -31.02 0.51
CA TRP A 213 -13.30 -30.29 0.85
C TRP A 213 -14.37 -31.15 1.53
N THR A 214 -14.38 -32.45 1.23
CA THR A 214 -15.29 -33.44 1.82
C THR A 214 -15.17 -33.47 3.34
N ARG A 215 -13.99 -33.24 3.93
CA ARG A 215 -13.77 -33.21 5.38
C ARG A 215 -14.53 -32.08 6.09
N PHE A 216 -14.93 -31.03 5.37
CA PHE A 216 -15.72 -29.92 5.93
C PHE A 216 -17.23 -30.13 5.81
N ILE A 217 -17.67 -31.13 5.03
CA ILE A 217 -19.08 -31.46 4.89
C ILE A 217 -19.40 -32.50 5.97
N PRO A 218 -20.30 -32.21 6.93
CA PRO A 218 -20.68 -33.19 7.93
C PRO A 218 -21.27 -34.43 7.26
N HIS A 219 -20.66 -35.58 7.53
CA HIS A 219 -21.16 -36.87 7.07
C HIS A 219 -22.28 -37.29 8.02
N PHE A 220 -23.52 -37.33 7.52
CA PHE A 220 -24.67 -37.92 8.21
C PHE A 220 -24.88 -39.36 7.75
#